data_AF-A0A2A2QNY5-F1
#
_entry.id   AF-A0A2A2QNY5-F1
#
_cell.length_a   1.000
_cell.length_b   1.000
_cell.length_c   1.000
_cell.angle_alpha   90.00
_cell.angle_beta   90.00
_cell.angle_gamma   90.00
#
_symmetry.space_group_name_H-M   'P 1'
#
loop_
_entity.id
_entity.type
_entity.pdbx_description
1 polymer ?
#
loop_
_entity_poly.entity_id
_entity_poly.type
_entity_poly.pdbx_seq_one_letter_code
_entity_poly.pdbx_strand_id
1 'polypeptide(L)'
;MKTNDLKELSALEKATLPTAAMPGRMGSLGRSMKPPPRRILGQFGGENAGGQAYHVMSRTAGGEKLFGEVEKEAFRRLMWRMAKFSGVELLTYALMNNHFHILVKVPERAKFLKRFEGEGGEAKLLEHLSQLYSKAFIAGVKAELARVRDAGRGEEAEAILETFRKRFCDLSCFVKELKERFSRWYNKHHDRRGTLWMDRFKSVLVEDGEALRTMALYIDLNPVRAGLVEDSKNYRWTGYGEASGGSKRARRGLCRVMGAPMDSWEKKWGAGTPAEAYRCWLFGEGLEVAVEKEIGSEGTTRVVRSELKVSGILKSALPLKKKGFSKERVEAVLKSGGKLSRADLLLCRVRWFSDGVAIGSRGFVERVFNGCRSSFGAKRKDGARKVREDSAGSLHALRELRVNPVS
;
A
#
# COMPACT_ATOMS: atom_id res chain seq x y z
N MET A 1 24.50 31.43 -31.93
CA MET A 1 24.26 31.59 -30.48
C MET A 1 24.70 30.32 -29.77
N LYS A 2 25.46 30.47 -28.68
CA LYS A 2 26.13 29.39 -27.94
C LYS A 2 25.11 28.47 -27.24
N THR A 3 25.48 27.19 -27.15
CA THR A 3 24.81 26.07 -26.47
C THR A 3 24.77 26.20 -24.95
N ASN A 4 24.21 27.28 -24.40
CA ASN A 4 24.18 27.50 -22.94
C ASN A 4 22.82 27.85 -22.30
N ASP A 5 21.72 27.80 -23.04
CA ASP A 5 20.37 27.96 -22.44
C ASP A 5 19.66 26.61 -22.30
N LEU A 6 20.30 25.65 -21.63
CA LEU A 6 19.54 24.57 -20.99
C LEU A 6 18.85 25.20 -19.77
N LYS A 7 17.53 25.44 -19.86
CA LYS A 7 16.71 25.84 -18.71
C LYS A 7 17.17 25.05 -17.48
N GLU A 8 17.58 25.74 -16.43
CA GLU A 8 17.92 25.09 -15.18
C GLU A 8 16.69 24.31 -14.71
N LEU A 9 16.75 22.99 -14.89
CA LEU A 9 15.70 22.09 -14.42
C LEU A 9 15.63 22.23 -12.89
N SER A 10 14.42 22.41 -12.37
CA SER A 10 14.14 22.39 -10.95
C SER A 10 14.64 21.08 -10.32
N ALA A 11 14.92 21.09 -9.02
CA ALA A 11 15.37 19.89 -8.32
C ALA A 11 14.37 18.70 -8.46
N LEU A 12 13.06 19.01 -8.62
CA LEU A 12 12.00 18.04 -8.90
C LEU A 12 12.12 17.41 -10.31
N GLU A 13 12.58 18.18 -11.30
CA GLU A 13 12.85 17.69 -12.65
C GLU A 13 14.15 16.89 -12.72
N LYS A 14 15.13 17.24 -11.88
CA LYS A 14 16.41 16.51 -11.72
C LYS A 14 16.30 15.22 -10.90
N ALA A 15 15.14 14.92 -10.30
CA ALA A 15 14.85 13.68 -9.57
C ALA A 15 14.75 12.45 -10.51
N THR A 16 15.78 12.24 -11.32
CA THR A 16 15.91 11.12 -12.24
C THR A 16 16.77 10.05 -11.58
N LEU A 17 16.17 8.91 -11.31
CA LEU A 17 16.84 7.79 -10.67
C LEU A 17 17.66 7.02 -11.71
N PRO A 18 18.97 6.79 -11.49
CA PRO A 18 19.75 5.92 -12.36
C PRO A 18 19.13 4.51 -12.33
N THR A 19 18.85 3.98 -13.51
CA THR A 19 18.03 2.78 -13.72
C THR A 19 18.80 1.48 -13.62
N ALA A 20 20.13 1.52 -13.75
CA ALA A 20 20.97 0.34 -13.70
C ALA A 20 22.37 0.66 -13.13
N ALA A 21 22.94 -0.29 -12.40
CA ALA A 21 24.39 -0.47 -12.40
C ALA A 21 24.77 -1.19 -13.70
N MET A 22 25.94 -0.87 -14.26
CA MET A 22 26.52 -1.68 -15.35
C MET A 22 26.60 -3.15 -14.91
N PRO A 23 26.37 -4.12 -15.81
CA PRO A 23 26.49 -5.55 -15.48
C PRO A 23 27.97 -5.92 -15.30
N GLY A 24 28.57 -5.49 -14.20
CA GLY A 24 29.84 -6.03 -13.72
C GLY A 24 29.58 -7.33 -12.97
N ARG A 25 29.60 -8.45 -13.72
CA ARG A 25 29.39 -9.85 -13.28
C ARG A 25 27.94 -10.29 -13.07
N MET A 26 27.30 -10.78 -14.14
CA MET A 26 26.08 -11.61 -14.07
C MET A 26 26.27 -12.89 -13.22
N GLY A 27 27.51 -13.31 -12.95
CA GLY A 27 27.85 -14.46 -12.10
C GLY A 27 27.43 -14.36 -10.63
N SER A 28 26.90 -13.23 -10.14
CA SER A 28 26.37 -13.11 -8.78
C SER A 28 24.85 -13.34 -8.66
N LEU A 29 24.13 -13.51 -9.76
CA LEU A 29 22.66 -13.69 -9.76
C LEU A 29 22.21 -15.06 -9.22
N GLY A 30 23.15 -16.00 -9.09
CA GLY A 30 22.97 -17.38 -8.62
C GLY A 30 23.38 -17.66 -7.17
N ARG A 31 23.71 -16.66 -6.34
CA ARG A 31 23.92 -16.96 -4.90
C ARG A 31 22.59 -17.40 -4.28
N SER A 32 22.54 -18.68 -3.89
CA SER A 32 21.51 -19.25 -3.04
C SER A 32 21.28 -18.33 -1.83
N MET A 33 20.15 -17.62 -1.84
CA MET A 33 19.71 -16.90 -0.67
C MET A 33 19.15 -17.93 0.29
N LYS A 34 19.82 -18.14 1.43
CA LYS A 34 19.18 -18.82 2.57
C LYS A 34 17.81 -18.14 2.78
N PRO A 35 16.72 -18.91 2.86
CA PRO A 35 15.41 -18.32 3.07
C PRO A 35 15.49 -17.49 4.36
N PRO A 36 15.07 -16.21 4.33
CA PRO A 36 15.01 -15.43 5.56
C PRO A 36 14.14 -16.17 6.57
N PRO A 37 14.40 -16.00 7.89
CA PRO A 37 13.67 -16.70 8.93
C PRO A 37 12.15 -16.61 8.71
N ARG A 38 11.47 -17.74 8.92
CA ARG A 38 10.07 -18.00 8.59
C ARG A 38 9.18 -16.79 8.92
N ARG A 39 8.77 -16.07 7.88
CA ARG A 39 7.70 -15.08 8.00
C ARG A 39 6.37 -15.77 7.77
N ILE A 40 5.36 -15.23 8.41
CA ILE A 40 3.98 -15.27 7.93
C ILE A 40 3.90 -14.36 6.69
N LEU A 41 4.67 -14.67 5.65
CA LEU A 41 4.36 -14.28 4.28
C LEU A 41 3.54 -15.45 3.77
N GLY A 42 2.32 -15.59 4.31
CA GLY A 42 1.48 -16.70 3.93
C GLY A 42 1.19 -16.55 2.45
N GLN A 43 1.57 -17.56 1.66
CA GLN A 43 0.69 -17.99 0.59
C GLN A 43 -0.60 -18.48 1.26
N PHE A 44 -1.42 -17.56 1.76
CA PHE A 44 -2.83 -17.77 2.07
C PHE A 44 -3.58 -17.87 0.73
N GLY A 45 -3.08 -18.76 -0.13
CA GLY A 45 -3.71 -19.21 -1.35
C GLY A 45 -4.87 -20.09 -0.94
N GLY A 46 -6.06 -19.64 -1.29
CA GLY A 46 -7.33 -20.18 -0.83
C GLY A 46 -8.36 -19.07 -0.96
N GLU A 47 -9.19 -19.18 -1.99
CA GLU A 47 -10.40 -18.37 -2.27
C GLU A 47 -10.25 -16.85 -2.49
N ASN A 48 -9.07 -16.25 -2.32
CA ASN A 48 -8.82 -14.86 -2.74
C ASN A 48 -8.52 -14.77 -4.23
N ALA A 49 -9.56 -14.90 -5.07
CA ALA A 49 -9.46 -14.85 -6.53
C ALA A 49 -8.73 -13.60 -7.10
N GLY A 50 -8.54 -12.55 -6.28
CA GLY A 50 -7.95 -11.26 -6.66
C GLY A 50 -6.59 -10.87 -6.02
N GLY A 51 -5.91 -11.72 -5.25
CA GLY A 51 -4.63 -11.40 -4.59
C GLY A 51 -4.74 -10.94 -3.13
N GLN A 52 -3.63 -10.56 -2.50
CA GLN A 52 -3.54 -10.24 -1.06
C GLN A 52 -3.10 -8.79 -0.81
N ALA A 53 -3.79 -8.09 0.09
CA ALA A 53 -3.45 -6.72 0.45
C ALA A 53 -2.56 -6.63 1.69
N TYR A 54 -1.62 -5.69 1.67
CA TYR A 54 -0.64 -5.46 2.73
C TYR A 54 -0.49 -3.98 3.00
N HIS A 55 -0.51 -3.61 4.28
CA HIS A 55 -0.03 -2.32 4.75
C HIS A 55 1.46 -2.43 5.10
N VAL A 56 2.29 -1.78 4.30
CA VAL A 56 3.75 -1.76 4.43
C VAL A 56 4.20 -0.47 5.10
N MET A 57 5.10 -0.57 6.07
CA MET A 57 5.72 0.57 6.75
C MET A 57 7.23 0.42 6.82
N SER A 58 7.96 1.53 6.66
CA SER A 58 9.40 1.58 6.91
C SER A 58 9.80 2.97 7.38
N ARG A 59 10.75 3.03 8.32
CA ARG A 59 11.28 4.26 8.92
C ARG A 59 12.76 4.43 8.61
N THR A 60 13.21 5.68 8.54
CA THR A 60 14.62 6.04 8.45
C THR A 60 15.38 5.66 9.72
N ALA A 61 16.68 5.39 9.58
CA ALA A 61 17.56 5.16 10.72
C ALA A 61 17.59 6.39 11.64
N GLY A 62 17.63 6.17 12.96
CA GLY A 62 17.63 7.24 13.96
C GLY A 62 16.37 8.13 13.98
N GLY A 63 15.36 7.85 13.15
CA GLY A 63 14.22 8.74 12.96
C GLY A 63 14.53 10.01 12.17
N GLU A 64 15.67 10.05 11.46
CA GLU A 64 16.14 11.17 10.65
C GLU A 64 15.07 11.62 9.64
N LYS A 65 14.87 12.94 9.54
CA LYS A 65 13.88 13.54 8.63
C LYS A 65 14.44 13.69 7.21
N LEU A 66 14.73 12.57 6.54
CA LEU A 66 15.38 12.54 5.24
C LEU A 66 14.47 12.91 4.06
N PHE A 67 13.15 12.92 4.25
CA PHE A 67 12.19 13.16 3.17
C PHE A 67 11.78 14.64 3.09
N GLY A 68 12.48 15.41 2.27
CA GLY A 68 12.02 16.70 1.75
C GLY A 68 11.11 16.53 0.53
N GLU A 69 10.71 17.62 -0.11
CA GLU A 69 9.82 17.59 -1.29
C GLU A 69 10.47 16.87 -2.48
N VAL A 70 11.77 17.09 -2.71
CA VAL A 70 12.55 16.45 -3.80
C VAL A 70 12.65 14.94 -3.56
N GLU A 71 12.94 14.53 -2.33
CA GLU A 71 13.05 13.13 -1.95
C GLU A 71 11.71 12.40 -2.01
N LYS A 72 10.63 13.05 -1.56
CA LYS A 72 9.29 12.50 -1.68
C LYS A 72 8.92 12.31 -3.15
N GLU A 73 9.27 13.25 -4.04
CA GLU A 73 9.04 13.09 -5.48
C GLU A 73 9.84 11.94 -6.08
N ALA A 74 11.13 11.86 -5.77
CA ALA A 74 12.00 10.78 -6.23
C ALA A 74 11.47 9.43 -5.75
N PHE A 75 11.12 9.31 -4.47
CA PHE A 75 10.56 8.09 -3.89
C PHE A 75 9.23 7.72 -4.53
N ARG A 76 8.32 8.68 -4.69
CA ARG A 76 7.00 8.47 -5.33
C ARG A 76 7.15 7.97 -6.77
N ARG A 77 8.02 8.58 -7.57
CA ARG A 77 8.31 8.14 -8.95
C ARG A 77 8.89 6.74 -8.97
N LEU A 78 9.86 6.44 -8.10
CA LEU A 78 10.45 5.12 -7.96
C LEU A 78 9.42 4.07 -7.57
N MET A 79 8.59 4.39 -6.58
CA MET A 79 7.56 3.50 -6.04
C MET A 79 6.56 3.08 -7.12
N TRP A 80 6.01 4.02 -7.87
CA TRP A 80 5.09 3.72 -8.98
C TRP A 80 5.76 2.90 -10.08
N ARG A 81 7.00 3.24 -10.43
CA ARG A 81 7.79 2.50 -11.44
C ARG A 81 8.09 1.07 -10.99
N MET A 82 8.52 0.90 -9.74
CA MET A 82 8.81 -0.39 -9.13
C MET A 82 7.54 -1.24 -9.01
N ALA A 83 6.40 -0.64 -8.67
CA ALA A 83 5.15 -1.38 -8.57
C ALA A 83 4.70 -1.93 -9.92
N LYS A 84 4.78 -1.09 -10.97
CA LYS A 84 4.50 -1.51 -12.35
C LYS A 84 5.44 -2.64 -12.80
N PHE A 85 6.73 -2.52 -12.49
CA PHE A 85 7.74 -3.53 -12.80
C PHE A 85 7.52 -4.85 -12.04
N SER A 86 7.30 -4.80 -10.72
CA SER A 86 7.15 -6.00 -9.90
C SER A 86 5.76 -6.62 -10.02
N GLY A 87 4.81 -5.96 -10.69
CA GLY A 87 3.45 -6.47 -10.84
C GLY A 87 2.57 -6.34 -9.61
N VAL A 88 2.98 -5.54 -8.61
CA VAL A 88 2.14 -5.25 -7.44
C VAL A 88 1.26 -4.03 -7.73
N GLU A 89 0.06 -4.01 -7.15
CA GLU A 89 -0.91 -2.94 -7.33
C GLU A 89 -0.87 -1.99 -6.13
N LEU A 90 -0.54 -0.72 -6.35
CA LEU A 90 -0.58 0.30 -5.29
C LEU A 90 -2.01 0.82 -5.15
N LEU A 91 -2.54 0.74 -3.92
CA LEU A 91 -3.91 1.16 -3.60
C LEU A 91 -3.93 2.58 -3.06
N THR A 92 -3.08 2.87 -2.06
CA THR A 92 -2.81 4.21 -1.55
C THR A 92 -1.46 4.22 -0.83
N TYR A 93 -0.97 5.38 -0.42
CA TYR A 93 0.29 5.54 0.32
C TYR A 93 0.30 6.86 1.10
N ALA A 94 1.29 7.03 1.98
CA ALA A 94 1.63 8.32 2.59
C ALA A 94 3.15 8.41 2.81
N LEU A 95 3.79 9.46 2.28
CA LEU A 95 5.21 9.76 2.53
C LEU A 95 5.34 10.85 3.59
N MET A 96 5.88 10.48 4.75
CA MET A 96 6.16 11.38 5.87
C MET A 96 7.64 11.78 5.84
N ASN A 97 8.05 12.72 6.69
CA ASN A 97 9.42 13.24 6.67
C ASN A 97 10.49 12.19 7.08
N ASN A 98 10.11 11.14 7.82
CA ASN A 98 11.03 10.11 8.31
C ASN A 98 10.52 8.66 8.14
N HIS A 99 9.36 8.45 7.52
CA HIS A 99 8.82 7.13 7.26
C HIS A 99 7.80 7.17 6.12
N PHE A 100 7.45 5.99 5.61
CA PHE A 100 6.39 5.86 4.62
C PHE A 100 5.41 4.75 5.01
N HIS A 101 4.19 4.90 4.50
CA HIS A 101 3.11 3.91 4.52
C HIS A 101 2.71 3.59 3.09
N ILE A 102 2.55 2.32 2.74
CA ILE A 102 2.07 1.89 1.42
C ILE A 102 1.01 0.81 1.62
N LEU A 103 -0.18 1.01 1.06
CA LEU A 103 -1.18 -0.04 0.91
C LEU A 103 -1.01 -0.66 -0.48
N VAL A 104 -0.63 -1.93 -0.52
CA VAL A 104 -0.29 -2.63 -1.76
C VAL A 104 -1.02 -3.96 -1.85
N LYS A 105 -1.57 -4.28 -3.01
CA LYS A 105 -2.15 -5.57 -3.33
C LYS A 105 -1.19 -6.38 -4.20
N VAL A 106 -0.83 -7.57 -3.73
CA VAL A 106 0.04 -8.51 -4.42
C VAL A 106 -0.85 -9.53 -5.13
N PRO A 107 -0.89 -9.53 -6.48
CA PRO A 107 -1.71 -10.49 -7.20
C PRO A 107 -1.12 -11.88 -7.12
N GLU A 108 -1.91 -12.87 -7.53
CA GLU A 108 -1.46 -14.25 -7.63
C GLU A 108 -0.36 -14.36 -8.71
N ARG A 109 0.84 -14.81 -8.29
CA ARG A 109 2.03 -14.83 -9.16
C ARG A 109 1.79 -15.63 -10.44
N ALA A 110 1.17 -16.81 -10.35
CA ALA A 110 0.87 -17.65 -11.51
C ALA A 110 0.02 -16.90 -12.55
N LYS A 111 -1.07 -16.23 -12.12
CA LYS A 111 -1.90 -15.41 -13.01
C LYS A 111 -1.12 -14.26 -13.65
N PHE A 112 -0.21 -13.62 -12.90
CA PHE A 112 0.63 -12.56 -13.45
C PHE A 112 1.59 -13.09 -14.52
N LEU A 113 2.22 -14.24 -14.28
CA LEU A 113 3.24 -14.83 -15.15
C LEU A 113 2.71 -15.35 -16.48
N LYS A 114 1.42 -15.72 -16.57
CA LYS A 114 0.76 -16.13 -17.83
C LYS A 114 1.01 -15.19 -19.02
N ARG A 115 1.23 -13.89 -18.77
CA ARG A 115 1.52 -12.90 -19.83
C ARG A 115 2.88 -13.11 -20.54
N PHE A 116 3.77 -13.90 -19.93
CA PHE A 116 5.12 -14.20 -20.41
C PHE A 116 5.29 -15.66 -20.84
N GLU A 117 4.20 -16.43 -20.86
CA GLU A 117 4.19 -17.82 -21.29
C GLU A 117 3.89 -17.91 -22.80
N GLY A 118 4.25 -19.04 -23.41
CA GLY A 118 3.98 -19.34 -24.82
C GLY A 118 4.85 -18.58 -25.81
N GLU A 119 4.42 -18.63 -27.08
CA GLU A 119 5.13 -17.99 -28.19
C GLU A 119 5.24 -16.47 -27.98
N GLY A 120 6.45 -15.94 -28.13
CA GLY A 120 6.75 -14.52 -27.88
C GLY A 120 6.75 -14.12 -26.39
N GLY A 121 6.57 -15.06 -25.45
CA GLY A 121 6.56 -14.80 -24.01
C GLY A 121 7.87 -14.18 -23.50
N GLU A 122 9.01 -14.63 -24.01
CA GLU A 122 10.32 -14.06 -23.72
C GLU A 122 10.46 -12.61 -24.21
N ALA A 123 10.01 -12.32 -25.44
CA ALA A 123 10.05 -10.96 -25.97
C ALA A 123 9.22 -10.00 -25.11
N LYS A 124 8.02 -10.43 -24.68
CA LYS A 124 7.18 -9.70 -23.74
C LYS A 124 7.85 -9.51 -22.38
N LEU A 125 8.57 -10.52 -21.89
CA LEU A 125 9.33 -10.41 -20.64
C LEU A 125 10.43 -9.36 -20.76
N LEU A 126 11.25 -9.42 -21.81
CA LEU A 126 12.32 -8.46 -22.06
C LEU A 126 11.79 -7.03 -22.26
N GLU A 127 10.65 -6.88 -22.94
CA GLU A 127 9.95 -5.60 -23.03
C GLU A 127 9.51 -5.10 -21.64
N HIS A 128 8.94 -5.97 -20.81
CA HIS A 128 8.56 -5.62 -19.44
C HIS A 128 9.76 -5.22 -18.57
N LEU A 129 10.92 -5.84 -18.78
CA LEU A 129 12.17 -5.47 -18.10
C LEU A 129 12.63 -4.03 -18.44
N SER A 130 12.31 -3.52 -19.64
CA SER A 130 12.63 -2.15 -20.05
C SER A 130 12.00 -1.08 -19.16
N GLN A 131 10.93 -1.43 -18.43
CA GLN A 131 10.34 -0.53 -17.44
C GLN A 131 11.33 -0.14 -16.35
N LEU A 132 12.33 -0.97 -16.06
CA LEU A 132 13.31 -0.71 -14.99
C LEU A 132 14.75 -0.62 -15.51
N TYR A 133 15.10 -1.36 -16.55
CA TYR A 133 16.46 -1.48 -17.06
C TYR A 133 16.72 -0.62 -18.30
N SER A 134 17.98 -0.25 -18.52
CA SER A 134 18.39 0.52 -19.70
C SER A 134 18.37 -0.36 -20.97
N LYS A 135 18.28 0.29 -22.14
CA LYS A 135 18.37 -0.42 -23.44
C LYS A 135 19.66 -1.24 -23.55
N ALA A 136 20.79 -0.70 -23.10
CA ALA A 136 22.08 -1.39 -23.08
C ALA A 136 22.05 -2.65 -22.20
N PHE A 137 21.42 -2.59 -21.02
CA PHE A 137 21.27 -3.75 -20.15
C PHE A 137 20.42 -4.83 -20.82
N ILE A 138 19.29 -4.45 -21.43
CA ILE A 138 18.42 -5.41 -22.15
C ILE A 138 19.15 -6.04 -23.34
N ALA A 139 19.93 -5.26 -24.09
CA ALA A 139 20.75 -5.79 -25.19
C ALA A 139 21.79 -6.80 -24.68
N GLY A 140 22.44 -6.53 -23.54
CA GLY A 140 23.34 -7.48 -22.90
C GLY A 140 22.66 -8.77 -22.48
N VAL A 141 21.45 -8.71 -21.92
CA VAL A 141 20.67 -9.91 -21.59
C VAL A 141 20.32 -10.70 -22.85
N LYS A 142 19.90 -10.03 -23.94
CA LYS A 142 19.61 -10.69 -25.22
C LYS A 142 20.83 -11.41 -25.79
N ALA A 143 21.99 -10.74 -25.80
CA ALA A 143 23.23 -11.33 -26.28
C ALA A 143 23.62 -12.56 -25.46
N GLU A 144 23.46 -12.50 -24.13
CA GLU A 144 23.76 -13.63 -23.26
C GLU A 144 22.80 -14.80 -23.49
N LEU A 145 21.50 -14.53 -23.64
CA LEU A 145 20.50 -15.56 -23.95
C LEU A 145 20.77 -16.25 -25.29
N ALA A 146 21.18 -15.51 -26.32
CA ALA A 146 21.60 -16.08 -27.59
C ALA A 146 22.85 -16.96 -27.41
N ARG A 147 23.89 -16.43 -26.76
CA ARG A 147 25.15 -17.13 -26.52
C ARG A 147 24.97 -18.47 -25.80
N VAL A 148 24.15 -18.53 -24.75
CA VAL A 148 23.93 -19.79 -24.00
C VAL A 148 23.11 -20.79 -24.82
N ARG A 149 22.18 -20.32 -25.66
CA ARG A 149 21.37 -21.18 -26.54
C ARG A 149 22.17 -21.75 -27.70
N ASP A 150 22.98 -20.92 -28.35
CA ASP A 150 23.87 -21.34 -29.43
C ASP A 150 24.87 -22.39 -28.95
N ALA A 151 25.23 -22.36 -27.66
CA ALA A 151 26.06 -23.36 -27.00
C ALA A 151 25.29 -24.61 -26.51
N GLY A 152 24.01 -24.76 -26.85
CA GLY A 152 23.17 -25.89 -26.42
C GLY A 152 22.76 -25.87 -24.94
N ARG A 153 23.05 -24.80 -24.20
CA ARG A 153 22.80 -24.67 -22.74
C ARG A 153 21.45 -23.98 -22.47
N GLY A 154 20.37 -24.57 -22.98
CA GLY A 154 19.01 -24.03 -22.85
C GLY A 154 18.54 -23.85 -21.40
N GLU A 155 18.95 -24.74 -20.49
CA GLU A 155 18.63 -24.63 -19.06
C GLU A 155 19.23 -23.37 -18.42
N GLU A 156 20.41 -22.94 -18.86
CA GLU A 156 21.06 -21.72 -18.38
C GLU A 156 20.31 -20.46 -18.84
N ALA A 157 19.79 -20.45 -20.08
CA ALA A 157 18.89 -19.38 -20.54
C ALA A 157 17.64 -19.29 -19.66
N GLU A 158 17.02 -20.42 -19.35
CA GLU A 158 15.81 -20.44 -18.50
C GLU A 158 16.12 -20.00 -17.06
N ALA A 159 17.27 -20.41 -16.52
CA ALA A 159 17.75 -19.94 -15.23
C ALA A 159 17.95 -18.42 -15.21
N ILE A 160 18.52 -17.82 -16.27
CA ILE A 160 18.69 -16.37 -16.42
C ILE A 160 17.31 -15.68 -16.38
N LEU A 161 16.35 -16.15 -17.17
CA LEU A 161 14.99 -15.58 -17.20
C LEU A 161 14.30 -15.69 -15.84
N GLU A 162 14.48 -16.80 -15.12
CA GLU A 162 13.90 -17.00 -13.79
C GLU A 162 14.48 -16.04 -12.74
N THR A 163 15.72 -15.57 -12.91
CA THR A 163 16.28 -14.52 -12.03
C THR A 163 15.46 -13.23 -12.05
N PHE A 164 14.76 -12.96 -13.16
CA PHE A 164 13.84 -11.83 -13.28
C PHE A 164 12.45 -12.18 -12.78
N ARG A 165 11.89 -13.33 -13.21
CA ARG A 165 10.52 -13.75 -12.84
C ARG A 165 10.34 -13.96 -11.34
N LYS A 166 11.38 -14.36 -10.60
CA LYS A 166 11.32 -14.49 -9.13
C LYS A 166 11.06 -13.17 -8.39
N ARG A 167 11.26 -12.02 -9.05
CA ARG A 167 11.06 -10.68 -8.47
C ARG A 167 9.62 -10.17 -8.63
N PHE A 168 8.82 -10.84 -9.45
CA PHE A 168 7.43 -10.46 -9.70
C PHE A 168 6.48 -11.01 -8.64
N CYS A 169 5.47 -10.22 -8.30
CA CYS A 169 4.44 -10.52 -7.32
C CYS A 169 4.99 -10.96 -5.96
N ASP A 170 6.15 -10.42 -5.58
CA ASP A 170 6.77 -10.67 -4.28
C ASP A 170 6.94 -9.35 -3.52
N LEU A 171 6.22 -9.24 -2.39
CA LEU A 171 6.23 -8.05 -1.54
C LEU A 171 7.64 -7.71 -1.03
N SER A 172 8.42 -8.74 -0.71
CA SER A 172 9.75 -8.56 -0.12
C SER A 172 10.75 -8.04 -1.16
N CYS A 173 10.71 -8.56 -2.38
CA CYS A 173 11.50 -8.08 -3.50
C CYS A 173 11.12 -6.65 -3.85
N PHE A 174 9.83 -6.35 -3.99
CA PHE A 174 9.34 -5.00 -4.27
C PHE A 174 9.88 -3.97 -3.26
N VAL A 175 9.66 -4.20 -1.95
CA VAL A 175 10.04 -3.23 -0.92
C VAL A 175 11.55 -3.15 -0.74
N LYS A 176 12.27 -4.28 -0.84
CA LYS A 176 13.74 -4.30 -0.76
C LYS A 176 14.34 -3.44 -1.86
N GLU A 177 13.95 -3.66 -3.10
CA GLU A 177 14.51 -2.94 -4.24
C GLU A 177 14.10 -1.47 -4.29
N LEU A 178 12.86 -1.15 -3.89
CA LEU A 178 12.41 0.24 -3.71
C LEU A 178 13.34 0.97 -2.73
N LYS A 179 13.56 0.38 -1.55
CA LYS A 179 14.42 0.95 -0.51
C LYS A 179 15.87 1.05 -0.96
N GLU A 180 16.42 0.03 -1.60
CA GLU A 180 17.82 0.00 -2.05
C GLU A 180 18.08 1.05 -3.14
N ARG A 181 17.23 1.11 -4.16
CA ARG A 181 17.37 2.08 -5.26
C ARG A 181 17.22 3.52 -4.75
N PHE A 182 16.28 3.76 -3.83
CA PHE A 182 16.16 5.06 -3.20
C PHE A 182 17.40 5.41 -2.38
N SER A 183 17.92 4.48 -1.56
CA SER A 183 19.14 4.72 -0.79
C SER A 183 20.32 5.09 -1.66
N ARG A 184 20.53 4.37 -2.77
CA ARG A 184 21.62 4.64 -3.71
C ARG A 184 21.50 6.02 -4.34
N TRP A 185 20.28 6.41 -4.74
CA TRP A 185 20.03 7.73 -5.29
C TRP A 185 20.23 8.84 -4.27
N TYR A 186 19.63 8.71 -3.08
CA TYR A 186 19.72 9.71 -2.02
C TYR A 186 21.17 9.90 -1.59
N ASN A 187 21.90 8.81 -1.34
CA ASN A 187 23.32 8.86 -1.00
C ASN A 187 24.15 9.57 -2.07
N LYS A 188 23.92 9.25 -3.35
CA LYS A 188 24.60 9.94 -4.46
C LYS A 188 24.22 11.43 -4.54
N HIS A 189 22.95 11.76 -4.32
CA HIS A 189 22.44 13.12 -4.44
C HIS A 189 22.92 14.04 -3.32
N HIS A 190 23.12 13.49 -2.13
CA HIS A 190 23.53 14.21 -0.91
C HIS A 190 25.00 13.99 -0.52
N ASP A 191 25.82 13.47 -1.43
CA ASP A 191 27.22 13.08 -1.19
C ASP A 191 27.42 12.30 0.13
N ARG A 192 26.47 11.41 0.42
CA ARG A 192 26.40 10.61 1.65
C ARG A 192 26.76 9.16 1.35
N ARG A 193 27.22 8.44 2.38
CA ARG A 193 27.36 6.98 2.38
C ARG A 193 26.61 6.37 3.57
N GLY A 194 26.27 5.09 3.47
CA GLY A 194 25.67 4.32 4.56
C GLY A 194 24.17 4.03 4.40
N THR A 195 23.59 3.47 5.46
CA THR A 195 22.22 2.97 5.48
C THR A 195 21.24 4.09 5.81
N LEU A 196 20.14 4.19 5.05
CA LEU A 196 19.06 5.16 5.33
C LEU A 196 17.94 4.60 6.19
N TRP A 197 17.82 3.28 6.29
CA TRP A 197 16.66 2.61 6.87
C TRP A 197 17.02 1.93 8.18
N MET A 198 16.18 2.10 9.20
CA MET A 198 16.42 1.53 10.52
C MET A 198 16.46 -0.01 10.50
N ASP A 199 15.49 -0.60 9.81
CA ASP A 199 15.22 -2.02 9.85
C ASP A 199 14.63 -2.52 8.52
N ARG A 200 14.35 -3.82 8.45
CA ARG A 200 13.43 -4.35 7.43
C ARG A 200 12.05 -3.67 7.56
N PHE A 201 11.30 -3.63 6.46
CA PHE A 201 9.92 -3.16 6.48
C PHE A 201 9.02 -4.05 7.36
N LYS A 202 8.05 -3.41 8.01
CA LYS A 202 6.89 -4.06 8.62
C LYS A 202 5.79 -4.22 7.58
N SER A 203 4.99 -5.28 7.72
CA SER A 203 3.83 -5.53 6.87
C SER A 203 2.69 -6.11 7.70
N VAL A 204 1.49 -5.55 7.55
CA VAL A 204 0.25 -6.09 8.11
C VAL A 204 -0.59 -6.62 6.94
N LEU A 205 -1.02 -7.87 6.99
CA LEU A 205 -1.95 -8.44 6.01
C LEU A 205 -3.36 -7.87 6.25
N VAL A 206 -4.05 -7.47 5.18
CA VAL A 206 -5.33 -6.76 5.27
C VAL A 206 -6.37 -7.52 4.46
N GLU A 207 -7.51 -7.83 5.06
CA GLU A 207 -8.66 -8.38 4.34
C GLU A 207 -9.26 -7.35 3.39
N ASP A 208 -9.76 -7.79 2.24
CA ASP A 208 -10.55 -6.96 1.33
C ASP A 208 -11.84 -6.44 2.01
N GLY A 209 -12.47 -5.44 1.40
CA GLY A 209 -13.70 -4.86 1.93
C GLY A 209 -13.45 -3.84 3.04
N GLU A 210 -14.08 -4.01 4.20
CA GLU A 210 -14.08 -2.99 5.26
C GLU A 210 -12.70 -2.73 5.87
N ALA A 211 -11.91 -3.78 6.11
CA ALA A 211 -10.56 -3.64 6.66
C ALA A 211 -9.64 -2.92 5.68
N LEU A 212 -9.74 -3.20 4.38
CA LEU A 212 -9.00 -2.52 3.32
C LEU A 212 -9.33 -1.02 3.27
N ARG A 213 -10.63 -0.67 3.29
CA ARG A 213 -11.08 0.72 3.34
C ARG A 213 -10.57 1.44 4.58
N THR A 214 -10.75 0.83 5.75
CA THR A 214 -10.30 1.40 7.02
C THR A 214 -8.80 1.64 7.02
N MET A 215 -8.01 0.70 6.49
CA MET A 215 -6.57 0.84 6.36
C MET A 215 -6.16 1.95 5.38
N ALA A 216 -6.84 2.08 4.25
CA ALA A 216 -6.57 3.14 3.28
C ALA A 216 -6.79 4.53 3.88
N LEU A 217 -7.93 4.73 4.57
CA LEU A 217 -8.27 5.97 5.26
C LEU A 217 -7.25 6.26 6.37
N TYR A 218 -6.87 5.25 7.16
CA TYR A 218 -5.82 5.38 8.17
C TYR A 218 -4.51 5.88 7.56
N ILE A 219 -4.13 5.36 6.39
CA ILE A 219 -2.90 5.76 5.72
C ILE A 219 -3.00 7.19 5.22
N ASP A 220 -4.07 7.55 4.52
CA ASP A 220 -4.26 8.89 3.96
C ASP A 220 -4.43 9.98 5.03
N LEU A 221 -4.87 9.64 6.24
CA LEU A 221 -4.97 10.57 7.37
C LEU A 221 -3.67 10.79 8.15
N ASN A 222 -2.57 10.08 7.84
CA ASN A 222 -1.26 10.31 8.50
C ASN A 222 -0.81 11.78 8.53
N PRO A 223 -0.82 12.55 7.42
CA PRO A 223 -0.39 13.95 7.45
C PRO A 223 -1.31 14.84 8.30
N VAL A 224 -2.61 14.52 8.39
CA VAL A 224 -3.55 15.22 9.29
C VAL A 224 -3.21 14.91 10.74
N ARG A 225 -2.98 13.63 11.08
CA ARG A 225 -2.56 13.21 12.43
C ARG A 225 -1.23 13.84 12.85
N ALA A 226 -0.31 14.02 11.92
CA ALA A 226 0.98 14.66 12.17
C ALA A 226 0.89 16.20 12.23
N GLY A 227 -0.29 16.79 12.02
CA GLY A 227 -0.48 18.24 12.02
C GLY A 227 0.16 18.95 10.82
N LEU A 228 0.47 18.23 9.73
CA LEU A 228 1.09 18.80 8.52
C LEU A 228 0.08 19.55 7.64
N VAL A 229 -1.17 19.08 7.63
CA VAL A 229 -2.29 19.68 6.89
C VAL A 229 -3.58 19.47 7.68
N GLU A 230 -4.57 20.33 7.45
CA GLU A 230 -5.92 20.15 8.01
C GLU A 230 -6.76 19.14 7.20
N ASP A 231 -6.46 19.01 5.90
CA ASP A 231 -7.16 18.12 4.98
C ASP A 231 -6.17 17.23 4.25
N SER A 232 -6.39 15.91 4.28
CA SER A 232 -5.56 14.94 3.57
C SER A 232 -5.42 15.24 2.07
N LYS A 233 -6.45 15.81 1.43
CA LYS A 233 -6.41 16.17 -0.01
C LYS A 233 -5.32 17.19 -0.32
N ASN A 234 -4.95 18.03 0.66
CA ASN A 234 -3.96 19.09 0.52
C ASN A 234 -2.52 18.58 0.68
N TYR A 235 -2.34 17.30 1.04
CA TYR A 235 -1.02 16.68 1.13
C TYR A 235 -0.78 15.78 -0.10
N ARG A 236 -0.17 16.36 -1.14
CA ARG A 236 0.18 15.70 -2.41
C ARG A 236 0.86 14.33 -2.26
N TRP A 237 1.58 14.10 -1.16
CA TRP A 237 2.34 12.88 -0.91
C TRP A 237 1.54 11.76 -0.26
N THR A 238 0.21 11.81 -0.35
CA THR A 238 -0.68 10.66 -0.11
C THR A 238 -1.31 10.16 -1.41
N GLY A 239 -1.85 8.94 -1.39
CA GLY A 239 -2.61 8.42 -2.52
C GLY A 239 -3.90 9.22 -2.75
N TYR A 240 -4.59 9.64 -1.67
CA TYR A 240 -5.77 10.49 -1.78
C TYR A 240 -5.46 11.90 -2.29
N GLY A 241 -4.37 12.52 -1.82
CA GLY A 241 -3.89 13.80 -2.35
C GLY A 241 -3.51 13.71 -3.83
N GLU A 242 -2.79 12.65 -4.23
CA GLU A 242 -2.44 12.41 -5.64
C GLU A 242 -3.69 12.17 -6.52
N ALA A 243 -4.68 11.43 -6.02
CA ALA A 243 -5.95 11.15 -6.72
C ALA A 243 -6.81 12.42 -6.88
N SER A 244 -6.87 13.24 -5.83
CA SER A 244 -7.54 14.55 -5.82
C SER A 244 -6.88 15.51 -6.81
N GLY A 245 -5.56 15.44 -6.96
CA GLY A 245 -4.80 16.17 -7.97
C GLY A 245 -4.91 15.62 -9.42
N GLY A 246 -5.83 14.68 -9.69
CA GLY A 246 -6.10 14.21 -11.05
C GLY A 246 -5.35 12.94 -11.51
N SER A 247 -4.56 12.31 -10.63
CA SER A 247 -3.78 11.14 -11.02
C SER A 247 -4.64 9.90 -11.26
N LYS A 248 -4.79 9.49 -12.53
CA LYS A 248 -5.56 8.31 -12.93
C LYS A 248 -5.13 7.03 -12.19
N ARG A 249 -3.82 6.82 -12.00
CA ARG A 249 -3.30 5.63 -11.31
C ARG A 249 -3.64 5.62 -9.81
N ALA A 250 -3.62 6.77 -9.15
CA ALA A 250 -4.02 6.87 -7.75
C ALA A 250 -5.53 6.68 -7.59
N ARG A 251 -6.32 7.28 -8.48
CA ARG A 251 -7.79 7.09 -8.56
C ARG A 251 -8.16 5.61 -8.72
N ARG A 252 -7.47 4.87 -9.60
CA ARG A 252 -7.69 3.42 -9.79
C ARG A 252 -7.46 2.63 -8.51
N GLY A 253 -6.39 2.93 -7.77
CA GLY A 253 -6.10 2.31 -6.47
C GLY A 253 -7.22 2.55 -5.46
N LEU A 254 -7.74 3.77 -5.36
CA LEU A 254 -8.85 4.10 -4.47
C LEU A 254 -10.19 3.51 -4.93
N CYS A 255 -10.48 3.45 -6.23
CA CYS A 255 -11.62 2.71 -6.75
C CYS A 255 -11.58 1.24 -6.31
N ARG A 256 -10.40 0.60 -6.38
CA ARG A 256 -10.19 -0.77 -5.92
C ARG A 256 -10.44 -0.93 -4.42
N VAL A 257 -10.00 0.03 -3.60
CA VAL A 257 -10.30 0.10 -2.15
C VAL A 257 -11.80 0.20 -1.91
N MET A 258 -12.52 1.00 -2.70
CA MET A 258 -13.96 1.19 -2.57
C MET A 258 -14.79 0.03 -3.13
N GLY A 259 -14.19 -0.88 -3.91
CA GLY A 259 -14.92 -1.90 -4.66
C GLY A 259 -15.66 -1.34 -5.89
N ALA A 260 -15.26 -0.15 -6.37
CA ALA A 260 -15.82 0.51 -7.53
C ALA A 260 -15.05 0.15 -8.82
N PRO A 261 -15.66 0.26 -10.02
CA PRO A 261 -14.94 0.10 -11.28
C PRO A 261 -13.73 1.04 -11.38
N MET A 262 -12.60 0.57 -11.94
CA MET A 262 -11.31 1.26 -11.88
C MET A 262 -11.32 2.70 -12.45
N ASP A 263 -12.10 2.94 -13.50
CA ASP A 263 -12.19 4.26 -14.17
C ASP A 263 -13.51 5.00 -13.83
N SER A 264 -14.03 4.77 -12.62
CA SER A 264 -15.29 5.37 -12.13
C SER A 264 -15.14 6.39 -11.01
N TRP A 265 -13.92 6.84 -10.68
CA TRP A 265 -13.66 7.72 -9.52
C TRP A 265 -14.60 8.94 -9.40
N GLU A 266 -14.93 9.58 -10.52
CA GLU A 266 -15.85 10.73 -10.62
C GLU A 266 -17.18 10.36 -11.31
N LYS A 267 -17.41 9.08 -11.61
CA LYS A 267 -18.64 8.59 -12.25
C LYS A 267 -19.59 8.06 -11.19
N LYS A 268 -20.89 8.17 -11.48
CA LYS A 268 -21.95 7.66 -10.60
C LYS A 268 -21.73 6.16 -10.31
N TRP A 269 -21.76 5.82 -9.03
CA TRP A 269 -21.58 4.49 -8.46
C TRP A 269 -22.45 4.40 -7.20
N GLY A 270 -23.59 3.71 -7.31
CA GLY A 270 -24.60 3.71 -6.26
C GLY A 270 -25.22 5.10 -6.09
N ALA A 271 -25.22 5.61 -4.85
CA ALA A 271 -25.88 6.86 -4.48
C ALA A 271 -25.03 8.13 -4.75
N GLY A 272 -23.77 8.00 -5.13
CA GLY A 272 -22.85 9.11 -5.41
C GLY A 272 -21.71 8.66 -6.31
N THR A 273 -20.52 9.20 -6.12
CA THR A 273 -19.27 8.77 -6.77
C THR A 273 -18.33 8.08 -5.77
N PRO A 274 -17.37 7.26 -6.23
CA PRO A 274 -16.33 6.71 -5.35
C PRO A 274 -15.53 7.81 -4.63
N ALA A 275 -15.32 8.96 -5.26
CA ALA A 275 -14.66 10.12 -4.64
C ALA A 275 -15.44 10.69 -3.46
N GLU A 276 -16.75 10.90 -3.63
CA GLU A 276 -17.65 11.37 -2.56
C GLU A 276 -17.75 10.34 -1.45
N ALA A 277 -17.91 9.06 -1.79
CA ALA A 277 -17.95 7.99 -0.81
C ALA A 277 -16.64 7.93 0.00
N TYR A 278 -15.47 7.97 -0.65
CA TYR A 278 -14.18 8.00 0.06
C TYR A 278 -14.07 9.24 0.98
N ARG A 279 -14.55 10.40 0.50
CA ARG A 279 -14.60 11.64 1.29
C ARG A 279 -15.48 11.48 2.53
N CYS A 280 -16.72 11.01 2.40
CA CYS A 280 -17.63 10.78 3.53
C CYS A 280 -16.98 9.88 4.59
N TRP A 281 -16.35 8.79 4.16
CA TRP A 281 -15.67 7.84 5.05
C TRP A 281 -14.47 8.44 5.79
N LEU A 282 -13.75 9.42 5.21
CA LEU A 282 -12.65 10.12 5.89
C LEU A 282 -13.14 10.96 7.09
N PHE A 283 -14.34 11.52 7.02
CA PHE A 283 -14.85 12.47 8.03
C PHE A 283 -15.95 11.89 8.93
N GLY A 284 -16.32 10.62 8.76
CA GLY A 284 -17.25 9.93 9.64
C GLY A 284 -18.72 10.33 9.45
N GLU A 285 -19.03 11.17 8.46
CA GLU A 285 -20.39 11.36 8.02
C GLU A 285 -20.77 10.15 7.15
N GLY A 286 -21.33 9.15 7.83
CA GLY A 286 -21.82 7.94 7.21
C GLY A 286 -22.99 8.25 6.28
N LEU A 287 -22.95 7.63 5.11
CA LEU A 287 -24.15 7.08 4.51
C LEU A 287 -24.56 5.90 5.42
N GLU A 288 -25.37 6.16 6.44
CA GLU A 288 -26.10 5.09 7.11
C GLU A 288 -27.18 4.58 6.15
N VAL A 289 -27.19 3.28 5.87
CA VAL A 289 -28.41 2.61 5.36
C VAL A 289 -29.09 2.04 6.59
N ALA A 290 -30.06 2.78 7.13
CA ALA A 290 -30.96 2.25 8.14
C ALA A 290 -31.85 1.17 7.50
N VAL A 291 -31.95 0.01 8.15
CA VAL A 291 -33.00 -0.97 7.90
C VAL A 291 -34.03 -0.76 9.00
N GLU A 292 -35.13 -0.09 8.71
CA GLU A 292 -36.27 -0.04 9.61
C GLU A 292 -37.10 -1.31 9.43
N LYS A 293 -37.30 -2.04 10.53
CA LYS A 293 -38.34 -3.07 10.63
C LYS A 293 -39.55 -2.40 11.28
N GLU A 294 -40.61 -2.16 10.52
CA GLU A 294 -41.90 -1.89 11.12
C GLU A 294 -42.60 -3.22 11.44
N ILE A 295 -43.10 -3.33 12.67
CA ILE A 295 -44.02 -4.37 13.08
C ILE A 295 -45.42 -3.83 12.78
N GLY A 296 -46.06 -4.32 11.73
CA GLY A 296 -47.48 -4.04 11.49
C GLY A 296 -48.34 -4.66 12.60
N SER A 297 -49.53 -4.11 12.83
CA SER A 297 -50.47 -4.53 13.88
C SER A 297 -50.96 -5.99 13.79
N GLU A 298 -50.55 -6.75 12.77
CA GLU A 298 -50.86 -8.19 12.59
C GLU A 298 -49.60 -9.09 12.57
N GLY A 299 -48.44 -8.60 13.01
CA GLY A 299 -47.25 -9.44 13.22
C GLY A 299 -46.44 -9.81 11.96
N THR A 300 -46.69 -9.18 10.81
CA THR A 300 -45.87 -9.36 9.59
C THR A 300 -44.83 -8.24 9.46
N THR A 301 -43.55 -8.59 9.32
CA THR A 301 -42.44 -7.62 9.13
C THR A 301 -42.28 -7.28 7.65
N ARG A 302 -42.35 -6.00 7.28
CA ARG A 302 -42.04 -5.52 5.91
C ARG A 302 -40.81 -4.59 5.98
N VAL A 303 -39.86 -4.81 5.08
CA VAL A 303 -38.63 -3.99 4.96
C VAL A 303 -38.89 -2.88 3.95
N VAL A 304 -38.79 -1.61 4.37
CA VAL A 304 -38.90 -0.44 3.49
C VAL A 304 -37.56 0.32 3.52
N ARG A 305 -37.04 0.72 2.35
CA ARG A 305 -35.80 1.51 2.20
C ARG A 305 -36.18 2.99 2.06
N SER A 306 -35.72 3.87 2.94
CA SER A 306 -35.93 5.32 2.80
C SER A 306 -34.83 5.99 1.98
N GLU A 307 -35.21 7.02 1.24
CA GLU A 307 -34.44 7.66 0.17
C GLU A 307 -33.36 8.64 0.66
N LEU A 308 -32.23 8.68 -0.06
CA LEU A 308 -31.08 9.54 0.23
C LEU A 308 -31.40 11.03 -0.02
N LYS A 309 -31.36 11.86 1.04
CA LYS A 309 -31.22 13.32 0.90
C LYS A 309 -29.75 13.71 1.04
N VAL A 310 -29.02 13.74 -0.06
CA VAL A 310 -27.79 14.55 -0.16
C VAL A 310 -28.23 15.98 -0.43
N SER A 311 -28.41 16.78 0.63
CA SER A 311 -28.71 18.20 0.45
C SER A 311 -27.46 18.89 -0.10
N GLY A 312 -27.60 19.46 -1.30
CA GLY A 312 -26.54 20.08 -2.05
C GLY A 312 -25.89 21.21 -1.27
N ILE A 313 -24.56 21.31 -1.40
CA ILE A 313 -23.65 22.38 -1.01
C ILE A 313 -22.28 21.73 -0.69
N LEU A 314 -21.56 21.33 -1.75
CA LEU A 314 -20.09 21.46 -1.76
C LEU A 314 -19.75 22.97 -1.83
N LYS A 315 -20.31 23.82 -0.93
CA LYS A 315 -19.80 25.18 -0.77
C LYS A 315 -18.50 25.01 -0.01
N SER A 316 -17.42 25.20 -0.74
CA SER A 316 -16.30 26.03 -0.31
C SER A 316 -16.27 26.34 1.20
N ALA A 317 -15.26 25.81 1.89
CA ALA A 317 -14.93 26.16 3.27
C ALA A 317 -15.96 25.73 4.33
N LEU A 318 -15.96 24.44 4.68
CA LEU A 318 -16.02 24.15 6.12
C LEU A 318 -14.64 24.51 6.69
N PRO A 319 -14.53 25.49 7.60
CA PRO A 319 -13.27 25.79 8.25
C PRO A 319 -12.87 24.55 9.04
N LEU A 320 -11.81 23.86 8.59
CA LEU A 320 -11.24 22.69 9.26
C LEU A 320 -10.46 23.13 10.50
N LYS A 321 -11.09 23.87 11.42
CA LYS A 321 -10.60 24.05 12.79
C LYS A 321 -10.85 22.77 13.59
N LYS A 322 -10.31 21.65 13.13
CA LYS A 322 -10.02 20.50 13.98
C LYS A 322 -8.59 20.10 13.68
N LYS A 323 -7.65 20.73 14.42
CA LYS A 323 -6.41 20.04 14.76
C LYS A 323 -6.80 18.62 15.16
N GLY A 324 -6.09 17.59 14.69
CA GLY A 324 -6.30 16.22 15.15
C GLY A 324 -6.46 16.21 16.67
N PHE A 325 -7.34 15.35 17.19
CA PHE A 325 -7.67 15.35 18.61
C PHE A 325 -6.38 15.31 19.45
N SER A 326 -6.29 16.19 20.45
CA SER A 326 -5.19 16.10 21.39
C SER A 326 -5.28 14.77 22.12
N LYS A 327 -4.14 14.17 22.43
CA LYS A 327 -4.06 12.89 23.15
C LYS A 327 -4.90 12.93 24.44
N GLU A 328 -4.93 14.08 25.10
CA GLU A 328 -5.69 14.34 26.33
C GLU A 328 -7.20 14.24 26.09
N ARG A 329 -7.71 14.73 24.95
CA ARG A 329 -9.13 14.62 24.59
C ARG A 329 -9.52 13.18 24.27
N VAL A 330 -8.65 12.44 23.59
CA VAL A 330 -8.85 11.01 23.31
C VAL A 330 -8.86 10.21 24.62
N GLU A 331 -7.89 10.47 25.49
CA GLU A 331 -7.80 9.85 26.81
C GLU A 331 -9.00 10.19 27.70
N ALA A 332 -9.53 11.41 27.66
CA ALA A 332 -10.71 11.80 28.41
C ALA A 332 -11.97 11.01 27.99
N VAL A 333 -12.19 10.86 26.67
CA VAL A 333 -13.31 10.06 26.14
C VAL A 333 -13.19 8.59 26.51
N LEU A 334 -11.97 8.02 26.41
CA LEU A 334 -11.74 6.63 26.81
C LEU A 334 -11.88 6.42 28.31
N LYS A 335 -11.40 7.37 29.15
CA LYS A 335 -11.53 7.34 30.62
C LYS A 335 -12.97 7.45 31.08
N SER A 336 -13.83 8.17 30.36
CA SER A 336 -15.26 8.27 30.68
C SER A 336 -16.09 7.07 30.19
N GLY A 337 -15.45 5.99 29.73
CA GLY A 337 -16.14 4.82 29.17
C GLY A 337 -16.75 5.06 27.78
N GLY A 338 -16.46 6.21 27.16
CA GLY A 338 -16.91 6.55 25.81
C GLY A 338 -16.12 5.80 24.73
N LYS A 339 -16.80 5.42 23.65
CA LYS A 339 -16.15 4.86 22.44
C LYS A 339 -15.86 5.97 21.45
N LEU A 340 -14.72 5.89 20.76
CA LEU A 340 -14.42 6.80 19.65
C LEU A 340 -15.30 6.46 18.44
N SER A 341 -15.71 7.47 17.67
CA SER A 341 -16.22 7.22 16.33
C SER A 341 -15.09 6.63 15.47
N ARG A 342 -15.43 5.94 14.37
CA ARG A 342 -14.43 5.41 13.45
C ARG A 342 -13.52 6.50 12.89
N ALA A 343 -14.06 7.67 12.57
CA ALA A 343 -13.28 8.81 12.10
C ALA A 343 -12.30 9.30 13.17
N ASP A 344 -12.74 9.40 14.42
CA ASP A 344 -11.88 9.82 15.53
C ASP A 344 -10.76 8.81 15.81
N LEU A 345 -11.08 7.51 15.74
CA LEU A 345 -10.09 6.44 15.88
C LEU A 345 -9.01 6.55 14.79
N LEU A 346 -9.41 6.83 13.55
CA LEU A 346 -8.48 6.99 12.42
C LEU A 346 -7.63 8.26 12.51
N LEU A 347 -8.04 9.25 13.31
CA LEU A 347 -7.23 10.43 13.64
C LEU A 347 -6.25 10.20 14.80
N CYS A 348 -6.25 9.02 15.41
CA CYS A 348 -5.27 8.64 16.41
C CYS A 348 -4.21 7.70 15.84
N ARG A 349 -3.05 7.58 16.51
CA ARG A 349 -2.09 6.52 16.13
C ARG A 349 -2.59 5.19 16.70
N VAL A 350 -3.03 4.30 15.82
CA VAL A 350 -3.59 3.01 16.21
C VAL A 350 -2.60 1.89 15.92
N ARG A 351 -2.09 1.27 16.99
CA ARG A 351 -1.06 0.23 16.91
C ARG A 351 -1.56 -1.04 16.24
N TRP A 352 -2.88 -1.30 16.22
CA TRP A 352 -3.44 -2.46 15.52
C TRP A 352 -3.10 -2.42 14.02
N PHE A 353 -3.10 -1.24 13.41
CA PHE A 353 -2.79 -1.06 12.00
C PHE A 353 -1.30 -1.19 11.67
N SER A 354 -0.41 -1.19 12.66
CA SER A 354 1.05 -1.32 12.45
C SER A 354 1.67 -2.58 13.03
N ASP A 355 1.18 -3.05 14.18
CA ASP A 355 1.75 -4.16 14.96
C ASP A 355 0.83 -5.39 15.00
N GLY A 356 -0.38 -5.31 14.41
CA GLY A 356 -1.43 -6.34 14.46
C GLY A 356 -1.18 -7.60 13.63
N VAL A 357 -0.15 -7.62 12.78
CA VAL A 357 0.25 -8.71 11.85
C VAL A 357 -0.76 -9.01 10.74
N ALA A 358 -2.03 -9.22 11.08
CA ALA A 358 -3.12 -9.29 10.12
C ALA A 358 -4.35 -8.58 10.70
N ILE A 359 -5.18 -7.99 9.85
CA ILE A 359 -6.40 -7.29 10.24
C ILE A 359 -7.54 -7.57 9.25
N GLY A 360 -8.73 -7.83 9.79
CA GLY A 360 -9.91 -8.21 9.01
C GLY A 360 -11.06 -8.64 9.90
N SER A 361 -12.02 -9.35 9.30
CA SER A 361 -13.03 -10.13 10.00
C SER A 361 -12.41 -11.19 10.90
N ARG A 362 -13.18 -11.67 11.88
CA ARG A 362 -12.77 -12.78 12.74
C ARG A 362 -12.35 -14.01 11.92
N GLY A 363 -13.18 -14.41 10.96
CA GLY A 363 -12.93 -15.58 10.12
C GLY A 363 -11.63 -15.47 9.32
N PHE A 364 -11.35 -14.30 8.76
CA PHE A 364 -10.08 -14.04 8.08
C PHE A 364 -8.88 -14.19 9.01
N VAL A 365 -8.91 -13.57 10.18
CA VAL A 365 -7.79 -13.63 11.13
C VAL A 365 -7.57 -15.05 11.64
N GLU A 366 -8.63 -15.83 11.86
CA GLU A 366 -8.51 -17.25 12.23
C GLU A 366 -7.89 -18.09 11.10
N ARG A 367 -8.28 -17.86 9.83
CA ARG A 367 -7.63 -18.53 8.69
C ARG A 367 -6.14 -18.22 8.62
N VAL A 368 -5.77 -16.94 8.82
CA VAL A 368 -4.37 -16.52 8.88
C VAL A 368 -3.65 -17.24 10.01
N PHE A 369 -4.21 -17.24 11.22
CA PHE A 369 -3.65 -17.92 12.40
C PHE A 369 -3.41 -19.40 12.15
N ASN A 370 -4.39 -20.11 11.62
CA ASN A 370 -4.30 -21.53 11.31
C ASN A 370 -3.21 -21.81 10.27
N GLY A 371 -3.13 -21.00 9.21
CA GLY A 371 -2.08 -21.11 8.19
C GLY A 371 -0.66 -20.88 8.71
N CYS A 372 -0.50 -20.26 9.88
CA CYS A 372 0.80 -20.09 10.53
C CYS A 372 0.82 -20.63 11.97
N ARG A 373 0.04 -21.69 12.25
CA ARG A 373 -0.10 -22.24 13.60
C ARG A 373 1.24 -22.60 14.25
N SER A 374 2.20 -23.08 13.47
CA SER A 374 3.56 -23.41 13.91
C SER A 374 4.37 -22.22 14.46
N SER A 375 3.95 -20.99 14.16
CA SER A 375 4.59 -19.76 14.64
C SER A 375 4.08 -19.31 16.02
N PHE A 376 3.13 -20.03 16.62
CA PHE A 376 2.52 -19.67 17.90
C PHE A 376 2.61 -20.80 18.94
N GLY A 377 2.73 -20.44 20.22
CA GLY A 377 2.79 -21.41 21.31
C GLY A 377 1.56 -22.33 21.38
N ALA A 378 1.74 -23.57 21.86
CA ALA A 378 0.71 -24.61 21.93
C ALA A 378 -0.54 -24.21 22.74
N LYS A 379 -0.37 -23.29 23.71
CA LYS A 379 -1.44 -22.76 24.57
C LYS A 379 -2.41 -21.83 23.82
N ARG A 380 -1.97 -21.17 22.74
CA ARG A 380 -2.82 -20.26 21.96
C ARG A 380 -3.77 -21.09 21.10
N LYS A 381 -5.07 -21.06 21.39
CA LYS A 381 -6.09 -21.84 20.67
C LYS A 381 -6.76 -21.06 19.54
N ASP A 382 -6.82 -19.73 19.64
CA ASP A 382 -7.41 -18.84 18.66
C ASP A 382 -6.49 -17.68 18.26
N GLY A 383 -6.75 -17.12 17.07
CA GLY A 383 -5.99 -16.05 16.47
C GLY A 383 -6.60 -14.66 16.68
N ALA A 384 -7.92 -14.55 16.57
CA ALA A 384 -8.59 -13.27 16.46
C ALA A 384 -8.64 -12.53 17.80
N ARG A 385 -8.21 -11.27 17.80
CA ARG A 385 -8.34 -10.34 18.91
C ARG A 385 -9.16 -9.15 18.44
N LYS A 386 -10.28 -8.88 19.12
CA LYS A 386 -11.17 -7.77 18.76
C LYS A 386 -10.43 -6.43 18.88
N VAL A 387 -10.55 -5.58 17.88
CA VAL A 387 -10.10 -4.18 17.97
C VAL A 387 -11.10 -3.44 18.84
N ARG A 388 -10.77 -3.25 20.12
CA ARG A 388 -11.72 -2.78 21.14
C ARG A 388 -12.18 -1.34 20.91
N GLU A 389 -11.34 -0.55 20.25
CA GLU A 389 -11.57 0.85 19.99
C GLU A 389 -12.39 1.10 18.71
N ASP A 390 -12.62 0.07 17.88
CA ASP A 390 -13.53 0.14 16.74
C ASP A 390 -14.98 0.03 17.24
N SER A 391 -15.70 1.15 17.22
CA SER A 391 -17.09 1.22 17.69
C SER A 391 -18.04 0.32 16.91
N ALA A 392 -17.75 0.07 15.62
CA ALA A 392 -18.50 -0.88 14.79
C ALA A 392 -18.25 -2.35 15.19
N GLY A 393 -17.12 -2.63 15.85
CA GLY A 393 -16.78 -3.95 16.39
C GLY A 393 -16.53 -5.05 15.36
N SER A 394 -16.39 -4.70 14.08
CA SER A 394 -16.23 -5.67 12.99
C SER A 394 -14.76 -6.11 12.80
N LEU A 395 -13.80 -5.28 13.22
CA LEU A 395 -12.39 -5.54 13.01
C LEU A 395 -11.73 -6.38 14.11
N HIS A 396 -10.92 -7.32 13.67
CA HIS A 396 -10.08 -8.19 14.49
C HIS A 396 -8.64 -8.13 13.99
N ALA A 397 -7.68 -8.32 14.88
CA ALA A 397 -6.27 -8.42 14.57
C ALA A 397 -5.67 -9.73 15.10
N LEU A 398 -4.57 -10.18 14.48
CA LEU A 398 -3.91 -11.44 14.87
C LEU A 398 -3.07 -11.31 16.15
N ARG A 399 -2.58 -10.12 16.49
CA ARG A 399 -1.74 -9.91 17.67
C ARG A 399 -2.46 -9.13 18.74
N GLU A 400 -2.51 -9.67 19.95
CA GLU A 400 -2.95 -8.93 21.13
C GLU A 400 -1.90 -7.88 21.52
N LEU A 401 -2.31 -6.61 21.54
CA LEU A 401 -1.44 -5.52 21.95
C LEU A 401 -1.36 -5.48 23.49
N ARG A 402 -0.15 -5.62 24.03
CA ARG A 402 0.12 -5.55 25.49
C ARG A 402 0.37 -4.12 26.01
N VAL A 403 0.07 -3.13 25.17
CA VAL A 403 0.48 -1.72 25.29
C VAL A 403 -0.66 -0.87 24.75
N ASN A 404 -0.81 0.36 25.26
CA ASN A 404 -1.90 1.24 24.86
C ASN A 404 -2.02 1.29 23.33
N PRO A 405 -3.17 0.85 22.78
CA PRO A 405 -3.32 0.64 21.34
C PRO A 405 -3.54 1.94 20.59
N VAL A 406 -3.93 3.00 21.30
CA VAL A 406 -4.18 4.35 20.79
C VAL A 406 -3.25 5.30 21.52
N SER A 407 -2.52 6.14 20.77
CA SER A 407 -1.56 7.11 21.32
C SER A 407 -1.57 8.42 20.57
#